data_AF-A0A978V1T8-F1
#
_entry.id   AF-A0A978V1T8-F1
#
_cell.length_a   1.000
_cell.length_b   1.000
_cell.length_c   1.000
_cell.angle_alpha   90.00
_cell.angle_beta   90.00
_cell.angle_gamma   90.00
#
_symmetry.space_group_name_H-M   'P 1'
#
loop_
_entity.id
_entity.type
_entity.pdbx_description
1 polymer ?
#
loop_
_entity_poly.entity_id
_entity_poly.type
_entity_poly.pdbx_seq_one_letter_code
_entity_poly.pdbx_strand_id
1 'polypeptide(L)'
;MDLNGDGSVNLSEYLEILRKKGYKFCNNPYFFMELDRDEDGNLDFKEFLSLYYLIKIERLPFCDDHGCGAFLKGLYFTCVHCFQCEKNSFDICSSYFKGKNFFP
;
A
#
# COMPACT_ATOMS: atom_id res chain seq x y z
N MET A 1 -10.73 -13.68 6.40
CA MET A 1 -10.78 -12.34 5.79
C MET A 1 -11.97 -12.30 4.87
N ASP A 2 -12.24 -13.40 4.19
CA ASP A 2 -13.58 -13.84 3.84
C ASP A 2 -14.47 -13.94 5.11
N LEU A 3 -15.60 -13.21 5.17
CA LEU A 3 -16.58 -13.23 6.27
C LEU A 3 -17.81 -14.05 5.90
N ASN A 4 -18.20 -14.04 4.63
CA ASN A 4 -19.40 -14.73 4.13
C ASN A 4 -19.12 -16.19 3.69
N GLY A 5 -17.85 -16.59 3.60
CA GLY A 5 -17.40 -17.92 3.23
C GLY A 5 -17.46 -18.22 1.74
N ASP A 6 -17.49 -17.20 0.87
CA ASP A 6 -17.62 -17.39 -0.58
C ASP A 6 -16.31 -17.76 -1.30
N GLY A 7 -15.20 -17.80 -0.55
CA GLY A 7 -13.88 -18.15 -1.08
C GLY A 7 -13.11 -16.98 -1.68
N SER A 8 -13.68 -15.78 -1.64
CA SER A 8 -13.06 -14.53 -2.09
C SER A 8 -13.11 -13.47 -0.99
N VAL A 9 -12.51 -12.30 -1.23
CA VAL A 9 -12.62 -11.17 -0.30
C VAL A 9 -13.06 -9.94 -1.07
N ASN A 10 -14.29 -9.49 -0.85
CA ASN A 10 -14.76 -8.26 -1.47
C ASN A 10 -14.24 -7.01 -0.72
N LEU A 11 -14.40 -5.84 -1.36
CA LEU A 11 -13.96 -4.55 -0.79
C LEU A 11 -14.53 -4.27 0.61
N SER A 12 -15.78 -4.65 0.88
CA SER A 12 -16.41 -4.37 2.18
C SER A 12 -15.79 -5.20 3.30
N GLU A 13 -15.58 -6.50 3.06
CA GLU A 13 -14.91 -7.40 3.99
C GLU A 13 -13.46 -6.97 4.24
N TYR A 14 -12.76 -6.58 3.18
CA TYR A 14 -11.42 -6.04 3.23
C TYR A 14 -11.32 -4.83 4.17
N LEU A 15 -12.13 -3.78 3.93
CA LEU A 15 -12.11 -2.56 4.73
C LEU A 15 -12.52 -2.82 6.18
N GLU A 16 -13.54 -3.66 6.39
CA GLU A 16 -14.02 -4.00 7.73
C GLU A 16 -12.94 -4.68 8.55
N ILE A 17 -12.25 -5.67 7.99
CA ILE A 17 -11.27 -6.45 8.73
C ILE A 17 -9.98 -5.69 8.94
N LEU A 18 -9.49 -4.95 7.94
CA LEU A 18 -8.31 -4.12 8.12
C LEU A 18 -8.55 -3.02 9.15
N ARG A 19 -9.75 -2.44 9.20
CA ARG A 19 -10.16 -1.54 10.28
C ARG A 19 -10.10 -2.22 11.64
N LYS A 20 -10.72 -3.40 11.78
CA LYS A 20 -10.72 -4.17 13.05
C LYS A 20 -9.32 -4.55 13.50
N LYS A 21 -8.41 -4.84 12.57
CA LYS A 21 -7.01 -5.19 12.84
C LYS A 21 -6.09 -3.97 13.05
N GLY A 22 -6.59 -2.75 12.84
CA GLY A 22 -5.82 -1.51 13.06
C GLY A 22 -4.87 -1.13 11.91
N TYR A 23 -4.98 -1.76 10.74
CA TYR A 23 -4.11 -1.49 9.60
C TYR A 23 -4.55 -0.24 8.82
N LYS A 24 -4.26 0.95 9.36
CA LYS A 24 -4.77 2.22 8.81
C LYS A 24 -4.26 2.56 7.41
N PHE A 25 -3.01 2.21 7.07
CA PHE A 25 -2.40 2.61 5.81
C PHE A 25 -2.97 1.85 4.60
N CYS A 26 -3.18 0.54 4.73
CA CYS A 26 -3.77 -0.28 3.67
C CYS A 26 -5.30 -0.35 3.70
N ASN A 27 -5.96 0.16 4.75
CA ASN A 27 -7.42 0.23 4.83
C ASN A 27 -8.01 1.36 3.97
N ASN A 28 -7.87 1.24 2.65
CA ASN A 28 -8.44 2.16 1.68
C ASN A 28 -8.77 1.43 0.36
N PRO A 29 -9.76 1.92 -0.40
CA PRO A 29 -10.20 1.26 -1.64
C PRO A 29 -9.16 1.32 -2.77
N TYR A 30 -8.30 2.34 -2.80
CA TYR A 30 -7.26 2.45 -3.84
C TYR A 30 -6.22 1.33 -3.73
N PHE A 31 -5.81 0.99 -2.51
CA PHE A 31 -4.89 -0.12 -2.30
C PHE A 31 -5.54 -1.48 -2.54
N PHE A 32 -6.85 -1.61 -2.32
CA PHE A 32 -7.60 -2.80 -2.75
C PHE A 32 -7.53 -2.97 -4.28
N MET A 33 -7.81 -1.92 -5.04
CA MET A 33 -7.72 -1.94 -6.52
C MET A 33 -6.30 -2.24 -7.02
N GLU A 34 -5.28 -1.91 -6.24
CA GLU A 34 -3.89 -2.26 -6.58
C GLU A 34 -3.57 -3.76 -6.36
N LEU A 35 -4.38 -4.45 -5.55
CA LEU A 35 -4.24 -5.87 -5.24
C LEU A 35 -5.10 -6.75 -6.16
N ASP A 36 -6.29 -6.26 -6.51
CA ASP A 36 -7.25 -6.83 -7.47
C ASP A 36 -6.68 -6.68 -8.90
N ARG A 37 -6.00 -7.72 -9.39
CA ARG A 37 -5.24 -7.68 -10.65
C ARG A 37 -6.09 -8.03 -11.85
N ASP A 38 -7.11 -8.86 -11.67
CA ASP A 38 -8.05 -9.21 -12.72
C ASP A 38 -9.27 -8.27 -12.77
N GLU A 39 -9.35 -7.32 -11.83
CA GLU A 39 -10.35 -6.26 -11.74
C GLU A 39 -11.78 -6.83 -11.60
N ASP A 40 -11.92 -7.98 -10.93
CA ASP A 40 -13.19 -8.65 -10.73
C ASP A 40 -13.99 -8.12 -9.52
N GLY A 41 -13.36 -7.22 -8.73
CA GLY A 41 -13.93 -6.59 -7.55
C GLY A 41 -13.79 -7.41 -6.26
N ASN A 42 -13.08 -8.53 -6.33
CA ASN A 42 -12.76 -9.40 -5.21
C ASN A 42 -11.26 -9.69 -5.18
N LEU A 43 -10.77 -10.21 -4.05
CA LEU A 43 -9.42 -10.75 -3.97
C LEU A 43 -9.50 -12.26 -3.93
N ASP A 44 -8.93 -12.90 -4.95
CA ASP A 44 -8.70 -14.32 -4.96
C ASP A 44 -7.59 -14.73 -3.98
N PHE A 45 -7.33 -16.04 -3.86
CA PHE A 45 -6.29 -16.54 -2.96
C PHE A 45 -4.89 -15.96 -3.23
N LYS A 46 -4.48 -15.76 -4.48
CA LYS A 46 -3.16 -15.25 -4.86
C LYS A 46 -3.04 -13.75 -4.60
N GLU A 47 -4.11 -13.01 -4.82
CA GLU A 47 -4.18 -11.57 -4.56
C GLU A 47 -4.17 -11.28 -3.06
N PHE A 48 -4.98 -12.03 -2.31
CA PHE A 48 -4.95 -12.02 -0.85
C PHE A 48 -3.56 -12.38 -0.30
N LEU A 49 -2.87 -13.36 -0.91
CA LEU A 49 -1.53 -13.75 -0.47
C LEU A 49 -0.52 -12.60 -0.63
N SER A 50 -0.68 -11.77 -1.66
CA SER A 50 0.14 -10.57 -1.87
C SER A 50 -0.04 -9.59 -0.71
N LEU A 51 -1.29 -9.30 -0.31
CA LEU A 51 -1.60 -8.49 0.87
C LEU A 51 -1.01 -9.10 2.15
N TYR A 52 -1.19 -10.40 2.35
CA TYR A 52 -0.69 -11.09 3.53
C TYR A 52 0.83 -10.95 3.68
N TYR A 53 1.59 -11.14 2.61
CA TYR A 53 3.04 -10.98 2.66
C TYR A 53 3.45 -9.54 2.93
N LEU A 54 2.83 -8.55 2.28
CA LEU A 54 3.12 -7.13 2.51
C LEU A 54 2.91 -6.72 3.98
N ILE A 55 1.81 -7.18 4.59
CA ILE A 55 1.54 -6.96 6.01
C ILE A 55 2.55 -7.71 6.88
N LYS A 56 2.83 -8.98 6.57
CA LYS A 56 3.69 -9.84 7.39
C LYS A 56 5.13 -9.35 7.46
N ILE A 57 5.65 -8.79 6.38
CA ILE A 57 7.01 -8.24 6.33
C ILE A 57 7.06 -6.78 6.82
N GLU A 58 5.92 -6.23 7.26
CA GLU A 58 5.76 -4.84 7.70
C GLU A 58 6.26 -3.82 6.66
N ARG A 59 6.23 -4.18 5.38
CA ARG A 59 6.73 -3.36 4.27
C ARG A 59 5.59 -2.97 3.36
N LEU A 60 4.98 -1.85 3.71
CA LEU A 60 3.97 -1.17 2.90
C LEU A 60 4.50 0.22 2.52
N PRO A 61 5.35 0.32 1.48
CA PRO A 61 5.94 1.59 1.11
C PRO A 61 4.88 2.45 0.42
N PHE A 62 4.53 3.55 1.07
CA PHE A 62 3.65 4.59 0.52
C PHE A 62 4.46 5.87 0.31
N CYS A 63 4.12 6.61 -0.75
CA CYS A 63 4.74 7.90 -1.01
C CYS A 63 4.37 8.92 0.08
N ASP A 64 5.37 9.51 0.74
CA ASP A 64 5.19 10.49 1.82
C ASP A 64 4.78 11.89 1.33
N ASP A 65 5.05 12.22 0.07
CA ASP A 65 5.00 13.62 -0.39
C ASP A 65 3.57 14.16 -0.60
N HIS A 66 3.30 15.35 -0.05
CA HIS A 66 2.15 16.26 -0.29
C HIS A 66 0.78 15.63 -0.61
N GLY A 67 0.44 14.49 -0.02
CA GLY A 67 -0.86 13.83 -0.23
C GLY A 67 -0.93 12.93 -1.46
N CYS A 68 0.20 12.51 -2.03
CA CYS A 68 0.24 11.51 -3.09
C CYS A 68 -0.33 10.17 -2.61
N GLY A 69 0.10 9.69 -1.44
CA GLY A 69 -0.43 8.46 -0.82
C GLY A 69 -0.31 7.19 -1.68
N ALA A 70 0.42 7.25 -2.78
CA ALA A 70 0.50 6.18 -3.75
C ALA A 70 1.28 5.00 -3.17
N PHE A 71 0.76 3.80 -3.39
CA PHE A 71 1.48 2.57 -3.09
C PHE A 71 2.65 2.38 -4.08
N LEU A 72 3.85 2.15 -3.55
CA LEU A 72 5.08 2.13 -4.33
C LEU A 72 5.36 0.71 -4.87
N LYS A 73 4.66 0.34 -5.95
CA LYS A 73 4.73 -1.00 -6.59
C LYS A 73 5.93 -1.26 -7.52
N GLY A 74 6.99 -0.46 -7.43
CA GLY A 74 8.12 -0.54 -8.37
C GLY A 74 9.34 0.24 -7.91
N LEU A 75 10.07 0.86 -8.85
CA LEU A 75 11.20 1.72 -8.49
C LEU A 75 10.69 2.97 -7.76
N TYR A 76 11.13 3.13 -6.52
CA TYR A 76 10.94 4.32 -5.71
C TYR A 76 12.28 4.72 -5.10
N PHE A 77 12.32 5.92 -4.52
CA PHE A 77 13.52 6.44 -3.89
C PHE A 77 13.28 6.66 -2.41
N THR A 78 14.34 6.49 -1.63
CA THR A 78 14.34 6.79 -0.20
C THR A 78 15.22 8.00 0.03
N CYS A 79 14.71 9.03 0.70
CA CYS A 79 15.53 10.17 1.09
C CYS A 79 16.37 9.83 2.32
N VAL A 80 17.68 9.63 2.15
CA VAL A 80 18.62 9.29 3.24
C VAL A 80 18.65 10.37 4.33
N HIS A 81 18.55 11.65 3.95
CA HIS A 81 18.47 12.73 4.93
C HIS A 81 17.20 12.63 5.78
N CYS A 82 16.04 12.35 5.17
CA CYS A 82 14.79 12.17 5.92
C CYS A 82 14.81 10.91 6.80
N PHE A 83 15.44 9.84 6.32
CA PHE A 83 15.65 8.61 7.09
C PHE A 83 16.40 8.87 8.39
N GLN A 84 17.43 9.72 8.35
CA GLN A 84 18.25 10.06 9.51
C GLN A 84 17.59 11.05 10.48
N CYS A 85 16.52 11.74 10.07
CA CYS A 85 15.82 12.73 10.89
C CYS A 85 14.66 12.15 11.73
N GLU A 86 14.59 10.83 11.92
CA GLU A 86 13.52 10.14 12.67
C GLU A 86 12.10 10.46 12.18
N LYS A 87 11.93 10.79 10.90
CA LYS A 87 10.59 10.84 10.29
C LYS A 87 10.07 9.41 10.14
N ASN A 88 8.78 9.22 10.44
CA ASN A 88 8.12 7.91 10.33
C ASN A 88 8.07 7.35 8.89
N SER A 89 8.38 8.17 7.88
CA SER A 89 8.22 7.85 6.46
C SER A 89 9.17 8.73 5.62
N PHE A 90 9.82 8.15 4.62
CA PHE A 90 10.89 8.80 3.81
C PHE A 90 10.97 8.28 2.37
N ASP A 91 10.00 7.45 1.96
CA ASP A 91 9.92 6.87 0.63
C ASP A 91 9.11 7.78 -0.30
N ILE A 92 9.61 8.02 -1.51
CA ILE A 92 9.04 8.93 -2.50
C ILE A 92 8.92 8.27 -3.88
N CYS A 93 7.85 8.59 -4.59
CA CYS A 93 7.61 8.05 -5.93
C CYS A 93 8.55 8.67 -6.98
N SER A 94 8.82 7.91 -8.05
CA SER A 94 9.66 8.37 -9.16
C SER A 94 9.13 9.65 -9.82
N SER A 95 7.80 9.84 -9.87
CA SER A 95 7.17 11.04 -10.41
C SER A 95 7.51 12.28 -9.58
N TYR A 96 7.50 12.15 -8.25
CA TYR A 96 7.89 13.23 -7.35
C TYR A 96 9.39 13.53 -7.46
N PHE A 97 10.23 12.49 -7.47
CA PHE A 97 11.68 12.66 -7.57
C PHE A 97 12.10 13.42 -8.84
N LYS A 98 11.45 13.16 -9.99
CA LYS A 98 11.73 13.90 -11.24
C LYS A 98 11.30 15.37 -11.19
N GLY A 99 10.31 15.72 -10.38
CA GLY A 99 9.73 17.07 -10.29
C GLY A 99 10.58 18.07 -9.51
N LYS A 100 11.52 17.59 -8.69
CA LYS A 100 12.50 18.42 -8.00
C LYS A 100 13.88 18.01 -8.49
N ASN A 101 14.63 18.96 -9.03
CA ASN A 101 16.04 18.77 -9.36
C ASN A 101 16.82 18.49 -8.07
N PHE A 102 16.82 17.23 -7.61
CA PHE A 102 17.56 16.76 -6.44
C PHE A 102 19.04 16.47 -6.75
N PHE A 103 19.51 16.82 -7.95
CA PHE A 103 20.93 16.84 -8.29
C PHE A 103 21.45 18.28 -8.12
N PRO A 104 22.64 18.46 -7.50
CA PRO A 104 23.33 19.75 -7.49
C PRO A 104 23.73 20.21 -8.89
#